data_AF-A0A438NH17-F1
#
_entry.id   AF-A0A438NH17-F1
#
_cell.length_a   1.000
_cell.length_b   1.000
_cell.length_c   1.000
_cell.angle_alpha   90.00
_cell.angle_beta   90.00
_cell.angle_gamma   90.00
#
_symmetry.space_group_name_H-M   'P 1'
#
loop_
_entity.id
_entity.type
_entity.pdbx_description
1 polymer ?
#
loop_
_entity_poly.entity_id
_entity_poly.type
_entity_poly.pdbx_seq_one_letter_code
_entity_poly.pdbx_strand_id
1 'polypeptide(L)'
;MASKEPQSTYQDSSESVEKATQQAWGVTVWNPWDLSSEILDRYWSAGARTGIALLSMGFMLSIYASNLGVNLFPFGADVTAVFPRYLNIRRGMYICYFTSFLLFPWKILKSSTTFLRFLGGYSIFLAPLCGVFITDYYVVRKGNIWAKDLYTPVPGSAYWYHYGTSWRCVVSFVVTVVILVPGFAGQFGHDMAIGWLHIYSLGWVLGCTISSVLYWSLCQLGDFATQERKMGWEEAYDQQAMFANPGAADAAEFSNGVVVEGQPLEDSKVVPVVETKPTL
;
A
#
# COMPACT_ATOMS: atom_id res chain seq x y z
N MET A 1 5.88 39.20 2.18
CA MET A 1 4.56 38.55 2.25
C MET A 1 4.70 37.21 1.53
N ALA A 2 5.26 36.21 2.21
CA ALA A 2 5.47 34.87 1.63
C ALA A 2 4.44 33.94 2.27
N SER A 3 3.46 33.53 1.46
CA SER A 3 2.45 32.54 1.81
C SER A 3 3.13 31.23 2.16
N LYS A 4 3.07 30.83 3.43
CA LYS A 4 3.42 29.46 3.84
C LYS A 4 2.34 28.53 3.32
N GLU A 5 2.72 27.67 2.37
CA GLU A 5 1.91 26.52 1.95
C GLU A 5 1.71 25.55 3.11
N PRO A 6 0.58 24.82 3.15
CA PRO A 6 0.21 23.97 4.27
C PRO A 6 1.08 22.71 4.26
N GLN A 7 2.07 22.65 5.15
CA GLN A 7 2.77 21.40 5.47
C GLN A 7 1.83 20.48 6.25
N SER A 8 1.82 19.21 5.86
CA SER A 8 0.98 18.12 6.36
C SER A 8 0.68 18.19 7.87
N THR A 9 -0.60 18.33 8.21
CA THR A 9 -1.18 18.56 9.55
C THR A 9 -0.70 17.59 10.65
N TYR A 10 -0.19 16.41 10.28
CA TYR A 10 0.25 15.40 11.24
C TYR A 10 1.64 15.68 11.83
N GLN A 11 2.62 16.12 11.02
CA GLN A 11 3.96 16.47 11.52
C GLN A 11 3.95 17.75 12.38
N ASP A 12 3.04 18.67 12.09
CA ASP A 12 2.91 19.94 12.81
C ASP A 12 2.41 19.72 14.26
N SER A 13 1.62 18.67 14.49
CA SER A 13 1.06 18.37 15.82
C SER A 13 2.10 17.88 16.83
N SER A 14 3.01 16.97 16.46
CA SER A 14 4.06 16.48 17.35
C SER A 14 5.09 17.57 17.63
N GLU A 15 5.45 18.34 16.61
CA GLU A 15 6.38 19.46 16.75
C GLU A 15 5.78 20.61 17.58
N SER A 16 4.46 20.83 17.46
CA SER A 16 3.73 21.78 18.31
C SER A 16 3.69 21.35 19.77
N VAL A 17 3.53 20.05 20.05
CA VAL A 17 3.56 19.51 21.42
C VAL A 17 4.96 19.59 22.01
N GLU A 18 6.00 19.26 21.24
CA GLU A 18 7.40 19.40 21.67
C GLU A 18 7.75 20.87 21.98
N LYS A 19 7.34 21.80 21.10
CA LYS A 19 7.55 23.25 21.34
C LYS A 19 6.75 23.75 22.53
N ALA A 20 5.50 23.31 22.69
CA ALA A 20 4.65 23.69 23.81
C ALA A 20 5.19 23.16 25.15
N THR A 21 5.64 21.91 25.20
CA THR A 21 6.25 21.31 26.40
C THR A 21 7.59 21.95 26.73
N GLN A 22 8.41 22.27 25.72
CA GLN A 22 9.64 23.01 25.92
C GLN A 22 9.39 24.42 26.47
N GLN A 23 8.39 25.12 25.95
CA GLN A 23 8.03 26.46 26.41
C GLN A 23 7.38 26.47 27.81
N ALA A 24 6.55 25.48 28.11
CA ALA A 24 5.80 25.41 29.37
C ALA A 24 6.61 24.80 30.52
N TRP A 25 7.38 23.75 30.25
CA TRP A 25 8.00 22.90 31.28
C TRP A 25 9.52 22.74 31.12
N GLY A 26 10.12 23.29 30.06
CA GLY A 26 11.56 23.18 29.79
C GLY A 26 12.03 21.78 29.42
N VAL A 27 11.09 20.87 29.14
CA VAL A 27 11.35 19.48 28.73
C VAL A 27 10.77 19.23 27.33
N THR A 28 11.56 18.63 26.44
CA THR A 28 11.10 18.19 25.13
C THR A 28 10.54 16.77 25.22
N VAL A 29 9.22 16.64 25.12
CA VAL A 29 8.54 15.34 25.17
C VAL A 29 7.95 15.02 23.79
N TRP A 30 8.48 13.97 23.16
CA TRP A 30 8.04 13.54 21.82
C TRP A 30 7.00 12.41 21.85
N ASN A 31 6.98 11.62 22.92
CA ASN A 31 6.12 10.45 23.06
C ASN A 31 4.87 10.79 23.90
N PRO A 32 3.65 10.53 23.41
CA PRO A 32 2.40 10.87 24.12
C PRO A 32 2.25 10.19 25.48
N TRP A 33 2.90 9.04 25.70
CA TRP A 33 2.90 8.36 26.99
C TRP A 33 3.72 9.10 28.03
N ASP A 34 4.92 9.53 27.65
CA ASP A 34 5.82 10.31 28.50
C ASP A 34 5.19 11.69 28.81
N LEU A 35 4.41 12.24 27.87
CA LEU A 35 3.64 13.46 28.07
C LEU A 35 2.58 13.27 29.15
N SER A 36 1.87 12.15 29.11
CA SER A 36 0.82 11.84 30.09
C SER A 36 1.40 11.62 31.49
N SER A 37 2.58 11.00 31.61
CA SER A 37 3.27 10.88 32.90
C SER A 37 3.76 12.22 33.43
N GLU A 38 4.36 13.07 32.59
CA GLU A 38 4.80 14.41 32.99
C GLU A 38 3.65 15.29 33.50
N ILE A 39 2.47 15.16 32.89
CA ILE A 39 1.27 15.86 33.37
C ILE A 39 0.85 15.34 34.76
N LEU A 40 0.90 14.02 34.99
CA LEU A 40 0.57 13.44 36.31
C LEU A 40 1.56 13.88 37.39
N ASP A 41 2.86 13.86 37.08
CA ASP A 41 3.92 14.19 38.02
C ASP A 41 3.85 15.66 38.45
N ARG A 42 3.41 16.56 37.57
CA ARG A 42 3.28 18.00 37.84
C ARG A 42 1.93 18.36 38.44
N TYR A 43 0.85 17.71 38.01
CA TYR A 43 -0.52 18.06 38.38
C TYR A 43 -1.25 16.86 38.99
N TRP A 44 -0.81 16.45 40.18
CA TRP A 44 -1.42 15.34 40.91
C TRP A 44 -2.77 15.70 41.54
N SER A 45 -3.82 15.77 40.71
CA SER A 45 -5.21 16.04 41.12
C SER A 45 -6.17 14.96 40.64
N ALA A 46 -7.33 14.84 41.30
CA ALA A 46 -8.38 13.89 40.89
C ALA A 46 -8.85 14.16 39.45
N GLY A 47 -9.02 15.43 39.08
CA GLY A 47 -9.41 15.84 37.73
C GLY A 47 -8.38 15.47 36.65
N ALA A 48 -7.09 15.68 36.92
CA ALA A 48 -6.02 15.31 35.99
C ALA A 48 -5.96 13.79 35.77
N ARG A 49 -6.13 13.00 36.84
CA ARG A 49 -6.16 11.52 36.76
C ARG A 49 -7.34 11.01 35.94
N THR A 50 -8.53 11.55 36.16
CA THR A 50 -9.71 11.18 35.36
C THR A 50 -9.55 11.61 33.90
N GLY A 51 -9.06 12.82 33.65
CA GLY A 51 -8.80 13.32 32.30
C GLY A 51 -7.82 12.42 31.53
N ILE A 52 -6.72 12.01 32.17
CA ILE A 52 -5.73 11.13 31.54
C ILE A 52 -6.21 9.70 31.39
N ALA A 53 -7.06 9.19 32.29
CA ALA A 53 -7.70 7.90 32.10
C ALA A 53 -8.63 7.91 30.86
N LEU A 54 -9.45 8.94 30.70
CA LEU A 54 -10.32 9.11 29.52
C LEU A 54 -9.50 9.26 28.23
N LEU A 55 -8.45 10.09 28.28
CA LEU A 55 -7.53 10.28 27.16
C LEU A 55 -6.84 8.97 26.76
N SER A 56 -6.33 8.21 27.73
CA SER A 56 -5.65 6.93 27.48
C SER A 56 -6.60 5.90 26.88
N MET A 57 -7.86 5.85 27.32
CA MET A 57 -8.87 4.98 26.70
C MET A 57 -9.15 5.38 25.24
N GLY A 58 -9.24 6.68 24.96
CA GLY A 58 -9.37 7.21 23.61
C GLY A 58 -8.20 6.83 22.71
N PHE A 59 -6.97 7.01 23.19
CA PHE A 59 -5.76 6.60 22.47
C PHE A 59 -5.71 5.09 22.25
N MET A 60 -6.05 4.28 23.26
CA MET A 60 -6.08 2.83 23.12
C MET A 60 -7.07 2.40 22.04
N LEU A 61 -8.27 2.97 22.02
CA LEU A 61 -9.28 2.69 21.00
C LEU A 61 -8.80 3.14 19.61
N SER A 62 -8.22 4.33 19.49
CA SER A 62 -7.69 4.87 18.24
C SER A 62 -6.57 4.01 17.65
N ILE A 63 -5.60 3.62 18.49
CA ILE A 63 -4.49 2.75 18.09
C ILE A 63 -5.02 1.38 17.67
N TYR A 64 -5.95 0.79 18.44
CA TYR A 64 -6.55 -0.48 18.11
C TYR A 64 -7.28 -0.44 16.76
N ALA A 65 -8.17 0.55 16.57
CA ALA A 65 -8.94 0.70 15.34
C ALA A 65 -8.04 0.91 14.11
N SER A 66 -7.02 1.75 14.24
CA SER A 66 -6.08 2.05 13.15
C SER A 66 -5.25 0.82 12.77
N ASN A 67 -4.72 0.08 13.76
CA ASN A 67 -3.96 -1.14 13.50
C ASN A 67 -4.82 -2.24 12.87
N LEU A 68 -6.08 -2.36 13.30
CA LEU A 68 -7.01 -3.31 12.72
C LEU A 68 -7.30 -2.99 11.25
N GLY A 69 -7.62 -1.73 10.96
CA GLY A 69 -7.99 -1.27 9.62
C GLY A 69 -6.85 -1.25 8.60
N VAL A 70 -5.69 -0.71 8.98
CA VAL A 70 -4.61 -0.39 8.03
C VAL A 70 -3.52 -1.46 7.99
N ASN A 71 -3.31 -2.20 9.09
CA ASN A 71 -2.19 -3.16 9.16
C ASN A 71 -2.68 -4.61 9.07
N LEU A 72 -3.71 -4.99 9.83
CA LEU A 72 -4.15 -6.39 9.93
C LEU A 72 -4.97 -6.86 8.73
N PHE A 73 -6.00 -6.10 8.33
CA PHE A 73 -6.84 -6.50 7.19
C PHE A 73 -6.06 -6.52 5.87
N PRO A 74 -5.26 -5.50 5.51
CA PRO A 74 -4.51 -5.52 4.25
C PRO A 74 -3.49 -6.65 4.21
N PHE A 75 -2.73 -6.86 5.30
CA PHE A 75 -1.80 -7.98 5.38
C PHE A 75 -2.52 -9.34 5.24
N GLY A 76 -3.70 -9.49 5.86
CA GLY A 76 -4.51 -10.70 5.71
C GLY A 76 -4.98 -10.93 4.27
N ALA A 77 -5.32 -9.87 3.55
CA ALA A 77 -5.70 -9.94 2.13
C ALA A 77 -4.49 -10.31 1.26
N ASP A 78 -3.35 -9.67 1.45
CA ASP A 78 -2.12 -9.92 0.69
C ASP A 78 -1.66 -11.37 0.83
N VAL A 79 -1.62 -11.88 2.07
CA VAL A 79 -1.20 -13.26 2.36
C VAL A 79 -2.17 -14.29 1.75
N THR A 80 -3.46 -13.96 1.67
CA THR A 80 -4.46 -14.80 1.01
C THR A 80 -4.22 -14.87 -0.50
N ALA A 81 -3.75 -13.79 -1.12
CA ALA A 81 -3.40 -13.77 -2.55
C ALA A 81 -2.15 -14.62 -2.86
N VAL A 82 -1.18 -14.71 -1.94
CA VAL A 82 0.05 -15.50 -2.15
C VAL A 82 -0.21 -17.01 -2.08
N PHE A 83 -0.99 -17.47 -1.09
CA PHE A 83 -1.30 -18.89 -0.90
C PHE A 83 -2.80 -19.14 -0.70
N PRO A 84 -3.63 -18.93 -1.74
CA PRO A 84 -5.10 -18.93 -1.62
C PRO A 84 -5.68 -20.28 -1.17
N ARG A 85 -4.97 -21.39 -1.42
CA ARG A 85 -5.41 -22.73 -1.00
C ARG A 85 -5.28 -22.97 0.51
N TYR A 86 -4.35 -22.28 1.18
CA TYR A 86 -3.98 -22.57 2.57
C TYR A 86 -4.36 -21.45 3.54
N LEU A 87 -4.36 -20.21 3.06
CA LEU A 87 -4.50 -19.02 3.88
C LEU A 87 -5.80 -18.30 3.54
N ASN A 88 -6.55 -17.96 4.58
CA ASN A 88 -7.70 -17.08 4.53
C ASN A 88 -7.36 -15.80 5.28
N ILE A 89 -8.09 -14.71 5.07
CA ILE A 89 -7.86 -13.40 5.72
C ILE A 89 -7.68 -13.55 7.24
N ARG A 90 -8.57 -14.30 7.91
CA ARG A 90 -8.48 -14.55 9.36
C ARG A 90 -7.18 -15.25 9.78
N ARG A 91 -6.71 -16.22 8.98
CA ARG A 91 -5.44 -16.94 9.24
C ARG A 91 -4.24 -16.01 9.00
N GLY A 92 -4.30 -15.18 7.96
CA GLY A 92 -3.29 -14.15 7.68
C GLY A 92 -3.16 -13.13 8.82
N MET A 93 -4.27 -12.71 9.42
CA MET A 93 -4.25 -11.81 10.60
C MET A 93 -3.52 -12.44 11.79
N TYR A 94 -3.72 -13.74 12.07
CA TYR A 94 -2.97 -14.42 13.13
C TYR A 94 -1.46 -14.45 12.85
N ILE A 95 -1.06 -14.72 11.60
CA ILE A 95 0.35 -14.66 11.20
C ILE A 95 0.91 -13.26 11.45
N CYS A 96 0.18 -12.20 11.07
CA CYS A 96 0.57 -10.81 11.30
C CYS A 96 0.86 -10.53 12.78
N TYR A 97 -0.01 -10.96 13.68
CA TYR A 97 0.17 -10.78 15.13
C TYR A 97 1.44 -11.46 15.65
N PHE A 98 1.66 -12.73 15.26
CA PHE A 98 2.85 -13.47 15.70
C PHE A 98 4.14 -12.84 15.16
N THR A 99 4.16 -12.46 13.88
CA THR A 99 5.32 -11.79 13.27
C THR A 99 5.59 -10.43 13.90
N SER A 100 4.55 -9.63 14.14
CA SER A 100 4.68 -8.31 14.80
C SER A 100 5.32 -8.42 16.19
N PHE A 101 4.89 -9.40 16.99
CA PHE A 101 5.50 -9.65 18.29
C PHE A 101 6.98 -10.07 18.18
N LEU A 102 7.32 -10.90 17.20
CA LEU A 102 8.67 -11.40 16.97
C LEU A 102 9.66 -10.31 16.50
N LEU A 103 9.16 -9.27 15.84
CA LEU A 103 9.97 -8.13 15.40
C LEU A 103 10.39 -7.18 16.53
N PHE A 104 9.91 -7.41 17.76
CA PHE A 104 10.26 -6.63 18.96
C PHE A 104 10.18 -5.10 18.72
N PRO A 105 9.00 -4.56 18.34
CA PRO A 105 8.86 -3.18 17.87
C PRO A 105 9.33 -2.12 18.88
N TRP A 106 9.32 -2.44 20.17
CA TRP A 106 9.81 -1.57 21.24
C TRP A 106 11.31 -1.25 21.14
N LYS A 107 12.12 -2.07 20.45
CA LYS A 107 13.52 -1.74 20.20
C LYS A 107 13.68 -0.54 19.26
N ILE A 108 12.77 -0.38 18.32
CA ILE A 108 12.79 0.74 17.35
C ILE A 108 12.30 2.03 18.03
N LEU A 109 11.30 1.94 18.90
CA LEU A 109 10.72 3.08 19.62
C LEU A 109 11.61 3.65 20.73
N LYS A 110 12.73 2.98 21.07
CA LYS A 110 13.64 3.45 22.14
C LYS A 110 14.29 4.80 21.81
N SER A 111 14.41 5.18 20.54
CA SER A 111 14.99 6.45 20.12
C SER A 111 14.25 7.01 18.92
N SER A 112 13.93 8.30 18.99
CA SER A 112 13.34 9.05 17.87
C SER A 112 14.20 8.98 16.61
N THR A 113 15.53 9.01 16.76
CA THR A 113 16.47 8.88 15.63
C THR A 113 16.39 7.50 14.97
N THR A 114 16.33 6.42 15.77
CA THR A 114 16.19 5.06 15.24
C THR A 114 14.85 4.87 14.53
N PHE A 115 13.78 5.43 15.09
CA PHE A 115 12.46 5.40 14.48
C PHE A 115 12.42 6.14 13.13
N LEU A 116 12.98 7.36 13.06
CA LEU A 116 13.04 8.12 11.81
C LEU A 116 13.88 7.42 10.75
N ARG A 117 15.01 6.80 11.13
CA ARG A 117 15.82 5.99 10.21
C ARG A 117 15.03 4.80 9.67
N PHE A 118 14.24 4.13 10.51
CA PHE A 118 13.40 3.02 10.06
C PHE A 118 12.33 3.48 9.05
N LEU A 119 11.60 4.56 9.36
CA LEU A 119 10.61 5.13 8.44
C LEU A 119 11.23 5.56 7.12
N GLY A 120 12.36 6.25 7.18
CA GLY A 120 13.07 6.68 5.99
C GLY A 120 13.57 5.51 5.15
N GLY A 121 14.00 4.41 5.77
CA GLY A 121 14.35 3.18 5.06
C GLY A 121 13.14 2.56 4.35
N TYR A 122 11.99 2.48 5.03
CA TYR A 122 10.74 1.97 4.47
C TYR A 122 10.29 2.76 3.24
N SER A 123 10.36 4.11 3.30
CA SER A 123 9.99 4.99 2.19
C SER A 123 10.77 4.74 0.90
N ILE A 124 12.05 4.33 0.98
CA ILE A 124 12.90 4.06 -0.18
C ILE A 124 12.38 2.89 -1.01
N PHE A 125 11.78 1.89 -0.37
CA PHE A 125 11.24 0.72 -1.05
C PHE A 125 9.79 0.95 -1.49
N LEU A 126 8.99 1.65 -0.69
CA LEU A 126 7.59 1.85 -1.01
C LEU A 126 7.36 2.87 -2.14
N ALA A 127 8.16 3.94 -2.20
CA ALA A 127 7.99 4.97 -3.22
C ALA A 127 8.16 4.43 -4.66
N PRO A 128 9.20 3.64 -4.99
CA PRO A 128 9.33 3.06 -6.33
C PRO A 128 8.15 2.16 -6.72
N LEU A 129 7.62 1.36 -5.79
CA LEU A 129 6.44 0.52 -6.04
C LEU A 129 5.21 1.37 -6.36
N CYS A 130 4.97 2.41 -5.58
CA CYS A 130 3.87 3.34 -5.80
C CYS A 130 3.97 3.99 -7.19
N GLY A 131 5.16 4.47 -7.59
CA GLY A 131 5.37 5.06 -8.92
C GLY A 131 5.09 4.08 -10.07
N VAL A 132 5.50 2.80 -9.93
CA VAL A 132 5.20 1.75 -10.91
C VAL A 132 3.69 1.51 -11.00
N PHE A 133 2.99 1.35 -9.87
CA PHE A 133 1.55 1.08 -9.86
C PHE A 133 0.73 2.22 -10.47
N ILE A 134 1.04 3.46 -10.12
CA ILE A 134 0.36 4.64 -10.70
C ILE A 134 0.57 4.67 -12.22
N THR A 135 1.81 4.43 -12.67
CA THR A 135 2.14 4.51 -14.10
C THR A 135 1.52 3.36 -14.89
N ASP A 136 1.54 2.14 -14.36
CA ASP A 136 0.94 0.98 -15.02
C ASP A 136 -0.55 1.18 -15.21
N TYR A 137 -1.27 1.59 -14.17
CA TYR A 137 -2.71 1.77 -14.21
C TYR A 137 -3.12 2.98 -15.05
N TYR A 138 -2.60 4.17 -14.74
CA TYR A 138 -3.07 5.41 -15.36
C TYR A 138 -2.46 5.66 -16.74
N VAL A 139 -1.18 5.39 -16.94
CA VAL A 139 -0.47 5.82 -18.17
C VAL A 139 -0.38 4.69 -19.19
N VAL A 140 0.02 3.50 -18.76
CA VAL A 140 0.25 2.37 -19.69
C VAL A 140 -1.08 1.72 -20.06
N ARG A 141 -1.90 1.38 -19.07
CA ARG A 141 -3.16 0.66 -19.28
C ARG A 141 -4.39 1.54 -19.40
N LYS A 142 -4.31 2.82 -19.01
CA LYS A 142 -5.44 3.78 -19.06
C LYS A 142 -6.70 3.27 -18.34
N GLY A 143 -6.52 2.61 -17.20
CA GLY A 143 -7.61 2.00 -16.44
C GLY A 143 -8.11 0.64 -16.96
N ASN A 144 -7.60 0.15 -18.10
CA ASN A 144 -8.01 -1.13 -18.68
C ASN A 144 -7.34 -2.32 -17.97
N ILE A 145 -8.10 -3.03 -17.15
CA ILE A 145 -7.66 -4.26 -16.46
C ILE A 145 -8.57 -5.42 -16.83
N TRP A 146 -7.99 -6.57 -17.15
CA TRP A 146 -8.71 -7.79 -17.44
C TRP A 146 -8.90 -8.64 -16.17
N ALA A 147 -10.07 -8.55 -15.52
CA ALA A 147 -10.30 -9.22 -14.24
C ALA A 147 -10.14 -10.76 -14.29
N LYS A 148 -10.65 -11.42 -15.34
CA LYS A 148 -10.52 -12.89 -15.53
C LYS A 148 -9.05 -13.33 -15.57
N ASP A 149 -8.22 -12.59 -16.30
CA ASP A 149 -6.80 -12.90 -16.46
C ASP A 149 -5.99 -12.63 -15.18
N LEU A 150 -6.45 -11.71 -14.31
CA LEU A 150 -5.80 -11.42 -13.04
C LEU A 150 -5.83 -12.61 -12.08
N TYR A 151 -6.87 -13.45 -12.16
CA TYR A 151 -7.04 -14.65 -11.34
C TYR A 151 -6.64 -15.94 -12.06
N THR A 152 -6.08 -15.85 -13.27
CA THR A 152 -5.73 -17.01 -14.12
C THR A 152 -4.21 -17.21 -14.20
N PRO A 153 -3.63 -18.15 -13.42
CA PRO A 153 -2.18 -18.41 -13.40
C PRO A 153 -1.77 -19.40 -14.51
N VAL A 154 -2.12 -19.11 -15.76
CA VAL A 154 -1.85 -19.99 -16.91
C VAL A 154 -0.84 -19.34 -17.87
N PRO A 155 0.15 -20.08 -18.41
CA PRO A 155 1.03 -19.56 -19.45
C PRO A 155 0.25 -19.01 -20.64
N GLY A 156 0.48 -17.73 -20.96
CA GLY A 156 -0.22 -17.03 -22.04
C GLY A 156 -1.35 -16.11 -21.59
N SER A 157 -1.71 -16.07 -20.30
CA SER A 157 -2.61 -15.02 -19.79
C SER A 157 -1.94 -13.65 -19.86
N ALA A 158 -2.74 -12.58 -19.94
CA ALA A 158 -2.25 -11.21 -20.13
C ALA A 158 -1.21 -10.77 -19.08
N TYR A 159 -1.29 -11.33 -17.86
CA TYR A 159 -0.44 -10.98 -16.73
C TYR A 159 0.59 -12.07 -16.36
N TRP A 160 0.73 -13.13 -17.18
CA TRP A 160 1.70 -14.20 -16.90
C TRP A 160 3.15 -13.77 -17.12
N TYR A 161 3.42 -12.92 -18.12
CA TYR A 161 4.78 -12.47 -18.45
C TYR A 161 5.83 -13.62 -18.52
N HIS A 162 6.99 -13.46 -17.90
CA HIS A 162 7.99 -14.51 -17.73
C HIS A 162 7.82 -15.17 -16.36
N TYR A 163 7.11 -16.31 -16.33
CA TYR A 163 6.86 -17.10 -15.10
C TYR A 163 6.20 -16.29 -13.97
N GLY A 164 5.23 -15.44 -14.30
CA GLY A 164 4.51 -14.57 -13.36
C GLY A 164 5.23 -13.27 -13.02
N THR A 165 6.40 -12.99 -13.61
CA THR A 165 7.20 -11.80 -13.28
C THR A 165 7.41 -10.90 -14.49
N SER A 166 7.11 -9.61 -14.33
CA SER A 166 7.48 -8.56 -15.29
C SER A 166 8.89 -8.05 -14.98
N TRP A 167 9.84 -8.35 -15.87
CA TRP A 167 11.21 -7.85 -15.76
C TRP A 167 11.26 -6.31 -15.76
N ARG A 168 10.30 -5.65 -16.43
CA ARG A 168 10.20 -4.19 -16.50
C ARG A 168 9.95 -3.58 -15.13
N CYS A 169 9.02 -4.16 -14.36
CA CYS A 169 8.73 -3.74 -12.98
C CYS A 169 9.93 -3.97 -12.06
N VAL A 170 10.59 -5.11 -12.19
CA VAL A 170 11.75 -5.47 -11.37
C VAL A 170 12.91 -4.51 -11.63
N VAL A 171 13.22 -4.24 -12.90
CA VAL A 171 14.31 -3.32 -13.28
C VAL A 171 14.00 -1.89 -12.83
N SER A 172 12.80 -1.38 -13.07
CA SER A 172 12.43 -0.02 -12.63
C SER A 172 12.50 0.12 -11.12
N PHE A 173 12.05 -0.89 -10.37
CA PHE A 173 12.14 -0.93 -8.91
C PHE A 173 13.59 -0.94 -8.43
N VAL A 174 14.40 -1.91 -8.87
CA VAL A 174 15.78 -2.11 -8.41
C VAL A 174 16.65 -0.89 -8.74
N VAL A 175 16.57 -0.36 -9.97
CA VAL A 175 17.36 0.82 -10.37
C VAL A 175 17.01 2.03 -9.50
N THR A 176 15.73 2.25 -9.22
CA THR A 176 15.31 3.38 -8.38
C THR A 176 15.77 3.22 -6.94
N VAL A 177 15.65 2.02 -6.35
CA VAL A 177 16.15 1.74 -5.01
C VAL A 177 17.65 1.98 -4.92
N VAL A 178 18.44 1.51 -5.90
CA VAL A 178 19.89 1.73 -5.96
C VAL A 178 20.26 3.21 -5.98
N ILE A 179 19.46 4.06 -6.63
CA ILE A 179 19.68 5.52 -6.66
C ILE A 179 19.39 6.16 -5.29
N LEU A 180 18.42 5.64 -4.53
CA LEU A 180 18.01 6.22 -3.24
C LEU A 180 18.86 5.73 -2.05
N VAL A 181 19.44 4.54 -2.14
CA VAL A 181 20.24 3.92 -1.07
C VAL A 181 21.44 4.78 -0.60
N PRO A 182 22.23 5.43 -1.47
CA PRO A 182 23.37 6.26 -1.04
C PRO A 182 22.98 7.37 -0.06
N GLY A 183 21.85 8.05 -0.30
CA GLY A 183 21.38 9.10 0.61
C GLY A 183 20.89 8.55 1.95
N PHE A 184 20.39 7.32 1.98
CA PHE A 184 20.05 6.61 3.22
C PHE A 184 21.29 6.15 4.00
N ALA A 185 22.35 5.73 3.30
CA ALA A 185 23.62 5.38 3.94
C ALA A 185 24.21 6.56 4.72
N GLY A 186 24.00 7.80 4.24
CA GLY A 186 24.36 9.02 4.97
C GLY A 186 23.72 9.15 6.37
N GLN A 187 22.54 8.56 6.58
CA GLN A 187 21.88 8.57 7.89
C GLN A 187 22.63 7.75 8.96
N PHE A 188 23.52 6.84 8.56
CA PHE A 188 24.34 6.02 9.44
C PHE A 188 25.72 6.63 9.76
N GLY A 189 25.98 7.87 9.32
CA GLY A 189 27.24 8.57 9.58
C GLY A 189 28.34 8.30 8.55
N HIS A 190 27.98 7.83 7.36
CA HIS A 190 28.90 7.77 6.23
C HIS A 190 28.99 9.13 5.54
N ASP A 191 30.23 9.56 5.23
CA ASP A 191 30.46 10.79 4.47
C ASP A 191 29.92 10.64 3.04
N MET A 192 28.83 11.36 2.76
CA MET A 192 28.17 11.37 1.46
C MET A 192 28.15 12.80 0.91
N ALA A 193 28.27 12.93 -0.41
CA ALA A 193 28.12 14.23 -1.05
C ALA A 193 26.72 14.83 -0.76
N ILE A 194 26.66 16.14 -0.57
CA ILE A 194 25.43 16.89 -0.22
C ILE A 194 24.27 16.57 -1.18
N GLY A 195 24.57 16.33 -2.47
CA GLY A 195 23.56 15.95 -3.46
C GLY A 195 22.77 14.69 -3.09
N TRP A 196 23.42 13.66 -2.54
CA TRP A 196 22.75 12.43 -2.14
C TRP A 196 21.83 12.63 -0.92
N LEU A 197 22.19 13.53 -0.01
CA LEU A 197 21.36 13.89 1.13
C LEU A 197 20.09 14.63 0.68
N HIS A 198 20.20 15.52 -0.31
CA HIS A 198 19.03 16.20 -0.89
C HIS A 198 18.12 15.23 -1.66
N ILE A 199 18.70 14.29 -2.40
CA ILE A 199 17.94 13.23 -3.08
C ILE A 199 17.14 12.42 -2.06
N TYR A 200 17.73 12.08 -0.92
CA TYR A 200 17.05 11.37 0.16
C TYR A 200 15.94 12.21 0.82
N SER A 201 16.18 13.50 1.05
CA SER A 201 15.15 14.42 1.56
C SER A 201 13.90 14.48 0.68
N LEU A 202 14.08 14.34 -0.64
CA LEU A 202 13.00 14.28 -1.62
C LEU A 202 12.69 12.83 -2.05
N GLY A 203 13.18 11.84 -1.30
CA GLY A 203 13.30 10.46 -1.74
C GLY A 203 11.96 9.81 -2.09
N TRP A 204 10.88 10.20 -1.41
CA TRP A 204 9.54 9.72 -1.76
C TRP A 204 9.11 10.22 -3.15
N VAL A 205 9.16 11.52 -3.38
CA VAL A 205 8.72 12.13 -4.65
C VAL A 205 9.63 11.71 -5.79
N LEU A 206 10.95 11.83 -5.61
CA LEU A 206 11.94 11.42 -6.61
C LEU A 206 11.88 9.92 -6.87
N GLY A 207 11.70 9.09 -5.84
CA GLY A 207 11.54 7.64 -5.98
C GLY A 207 10.34 7.29 -6.85
N CYS A 208 9.17 7.87 -6.56
CA CYS A 208 7.98 7.69 -7.38
C CYS A 208 8.23 8.15 -8.83
N THR A 209 8.76 9.37 -9.03
CA THR A 209 8.95 9.92 -10.38
C THR A 209 9.97 9.14 -11.20
N ILE A 210 11.11 8.76 -10.62
CA ILE A 210 12.15 7.99 -11.30
C ILE A 210 11.60 6.61 -11.69
N SER A 211 10.92 5.91 -10.77
CA SER A 211 10.35 4.60 -11.08
C SER A 211 9.24 4.68 -12.13
N SER A 212 8.40 5.72 -12.08
CA SER A 212 7.37 5.99 -13.08
C SER A 212 7.96 6.19 -14.48
N VAL A 213 8.95 7.07 -14.61
CA VAL A 213 9.59 7.37 -15.91
C VAL A 213 10.33 6.16 -16.45
N LEU A 214 11.08 5.45 -15.59
CA LEU A 214 11.79 4.23 -15.99
C LEU A 214 10.81 3.15 -16.44
N TYR A 215 9.76 2.89 -15.66
CA TYR A 215 8.75 1.88 -16.01
C TYR A 215 8.08 2.22 -17.34
N TRP A 216 7.60 3.45 -17.50
CA TRP A 216 7.01 3.91 -18.75
C TRP A 216 7.95 3.73 -19.95
N SER A 217 9.22 4.10 -19.79
CA SER A 217 10.23 3.96 -20.85
C SER A 217 10.47 2.49 -21.22
N LEU A 218 10.55 1.59 -20.24
CA LEU A 218 10.69 0.15 -20.46
C LEU A 218 9.45 -0.48 -21.10
N CYS A 219 8.25 0.06 -20.83
CA CYS A 219 7.02 -0.35 -21.48
C CYS A 219 6.92 0.09 -22.95
N GLN A 220 7.74 1.04 -23.40
CA GLN A 220 7.87 1.37 -24.83
C GLN A 220 8.69 0.32 -25.60
N LEU A 221 9.47 -0.50 -24.91
CA LEU A 221 10.31 -1.52 -25.51
C LEU A 221 9.53 -2.83 -25.68
N GLY A 222 9.20 -3.16 -26.93
CA GLY A 222 8.49 -4.37 -27.32
C GLY A 222 6.96 -4.27 -27.22
N ASP A 223 6.27 -5.40 -27.43
CA ASP A 223 4.81 -5.48 -27.50
C ASP A 223 4.15 -5.61 -26.11
N PHE A 224 4.49 -4.71 -25.19
CA PHE A 224 3.89 -4.69 -23.85
C PHE A 224 2.59 -3.91 -23.81
N ALA A 225 1.53 -4.56 -23.33
CA ALA A 225 0.20 -3.98 -23.14
C ALA A 225 -0.34 -3.28 -24.41
N THR A 226 -0.02 -3.82 -25.60
CA THR A 226 -0.32 -3.17 -26.89
C THR A 226 -1.82 -3.01 -27.12
N GLN A 227 -2.65 -3.91 -26.59
CA GLN A 227 -4.11 -3.84 -26.70
C GLN A 227 -4.66 -2.74 -25.80
N GLU A 228 -4.29 -2.75 -24.52
CA GLU A 228 -4.75 -1.78 -23.51
C GLU A 228 -4.28 -0.36 -23.84
N ARG A 229 -3.11 -0.22 -24.48
CA ARG A 229 -2.60 1.08 -24.93
C ARG A 229 -3.40 1.67 -26.10
N LYS A 230 -3.96 0.82 -26.96
CA LYS A 230 -4.80 1.23 -28.10
C LYS A 230 -6.22 1.57 -27.68
N MET A 231 -6.70 0.99 -26.59
CA MET A 231 -8.01 1.25 -26.01
C MET A 231 -8.14 2.69 -25.48
N GLY A 232 -9.40 3.13 -25.37
CA GLY A 232 -9.80 4.32 -24.63
C GLY A 232 -9.60 4.15 -23.13
N TRP A 233 -9.97 5.18 -22.35
CA TRP A 233 -9.96 5.10 -20.89
C TRP A 233 -11.05 4.13 -20.41
N GLU A 234 -10.68 3.12 -19.62
CA GLU A 234 -11.59 2.12 -19.02
C GLU A 234 -12.52 1.35 -20.01
N GLU A 235 -12.21 1.31 -21.30
CA GLU A 235 -12.99 0.60 -22.32
C GLU A 235 -13.08 -0.92 -22.09
N ALA A 236 -12.06 -1.53 -21.46
CA ALA A 236 -12.08 -2.96 -21.13
C ALA A 236 -13.24 -3.32 -20.18
N TYR A 237 -13.70 -2.40 -19.35
CA TYR A 237 -14.83 -2.63 -18.45
C TYR A 237 -16.11 -2.97 -19.22
N ASP A 238 -16.40 -2.20 -20.27
CA ASP A 238 -17.59 -2.40 -21.11
C ASP A 238 -17.50 -3.71 -21.89
N GLN A 239 -16.31 -4.08 -22.36
CA GLN A 239 -16.08 -5.32 -23.10
C GLN A 239 -16.18 -6.57 -22.24
N GLN A 240 -15.80 -6.48 -20.96
CA GLN A 240 -15.82 -7.62 -20.06
C GLN A 240 -17.20 -7.97 -19.51
N ALA A 241 -18.22 -7.13 -19.73
CA ALA A 241 -19.58 -7.38 -19.27
C ALA A 241 -19.64 -7.80 -17.78
N MET A 242 -18.71 -7.33 -16.94
CA MET A 242 -18.53 -7.81 -15.56
C MET A 242 -19.79 -7.65 -14.69
N PHE A 243 -20.74 -6.82 -15.12
CA PHE A 243 -22.07 -6.65 -14.52
C PHE A 243 -23.23 -6.83 -15.51
N ALA A 244 -22.96 -7.16 -16.77
CA ALA A 244 -23.99 -7.39 -17.77
C ALA A 244 -24.29 -8.91 -17.86
N ASN A 245 -25.32 -9.31 -17.13
CA ASN A 245 -26.01 -10.61 -17.16
C ASN A 245 -25.15 -11.85 -16.80
N PRO A 246 -25.51 -12.64 -15.76
CA PRO A 246 -24.74 -13.82 -15.33
C PRO A 246 -24.48 -14.87 -16.42
N GLY A 247 -25.25 -14.86 -17.51
CA GLY A 247 -25.10 -15.79 -18.65
C GLY A 247 -24.12 -15.31 -19.74
N ALA A 248 -23.66 -14.05 -19.73
CA ALA A 248 -22.73 -13.55 -20.74
C ALA A 248 -21.25 -13.84 -20.38
N ALA A 249 -20.96 -14.05 -19.09
CA ALA A 249 -19.62 -14.36 -18.60
C ALA A 249 -19.07 -15.70 -19.13
N ASP A 250 -19.96 -16.64 -19.49
CA ASP A 250 -19.61 -17.94 -20.07
C ASP A 250 -19.37 -17.89 -21.59
N ALA A 251 -19.74 -16.80 -22.27
CA ALA A 251 -19.67 -16.73 -23.74
C ALA A 251 -18.34 -16.20 -24.29
N ALA A 252 -17.47 -15.66 -23.43
CA ALA A 252 -16.16 -15.13 -23.85
C ALA A 252 -15.05 -16.19 -23.64
N GLU A 253 -14.97 -17.13 -24.58
CA GLU A 253 -13.77 -17.98 -24.76
C GLU A 253 -12.74 -17.24 -25.63
N PHE A 254 -11.59 -16.93 -25.02
CA PHE A 254 -10.44 -16.38 -25.71
C PHE A 254 -9.66 -17.54 -26.35
N SER A 255 -9.86 -17.75 -27.64
CA SER A 255 -9.02 -18.65 -28.45
C SER A 255 -8.32 -17.85 -29.54
N ASN A 256 -6.99 -17.91 -29.57
CA ASN A 256 -6.12 -17.38 -30.65
C ASN A 256 -6.31 -15.90 -31.01
N GLY A 257 -6.50 -15.01 -30.03
CA GLY A 257 -6.39 -13.56 -30.25
C GLY A 257 -7.52 -12.93 -31.08
N VAL A 258 -8.65 -13.63 -31.24
CA VAL A 258 -9.87 -13.11 -31.88
C VAL A 258 -11.05 -13.42 -30.96
N VAL A 259 -11.88 -12.42 -30.69
CA VAL A 259 -13.17 -12.61 -30.01
C VAL A 259 -14.10 -13.30 -31.01
N VAL A 260 -14.38 -14.59 -30.81
CA VAL A 260 -15.40 -15.30 -31.57
C VAL A 260 -16.72 -15.13 -30.82
N GLU A 261 -17.70 -14.51 -31.47
CA GLU A 261 -19.05 -14.38 -30.94
C GLU A 261 -19.68 -15.79 -30.84
N GLY A 262 -19.90 -16.25 -29.61
CA GLY A 262 -20.48 -17.57 -29.34
C GLY A 262 -21.89 -17.67 -29.90
N GLN A 263 -22.17 -18.72 -30.68
CA GLN A 263 -23.51 -19.05 -31.14
C GLN A 263 -24.42 -19.28 -29.92
N PRO A 264 -25.66 -18.75 -29.90
CA PRO A 264 -26.56 -18.93 -28.78
C PRO A 264 -26.89 -20.42 -28.59
N LEU A 265 -26.68 -20.91 -27.36
CA LEU A 265 -27.01 -22.28 -26.99
C LEU A 265 -28.53 -22.47 -27.06
N GLU A 266 -28.95 -23.37 -27.94
CA GLU A 266 -30.34 -23.79 -28.10
C GLU A 266 -30.88 -24.37 -26.76
N ASP A 267 -32.09 -23.97 -26.40
CA ASP A 267 -32.83 -24.34 -25.20
C ASP A 267 -32.72 -25.85 -24.90
N SER A 268 -31.82 -26.25 -24.00
CA SER A 268 -31.95 -27.53 -23.34
C SER A 268 -31.43 -27.53 -21.90
N LYS A 269 -32.41 -27.67 -20.98
CA LYS A 269 -32.30 -28.12 -19.59
C LYS A 269 -31.75 -27.12 -18.57
N VAL A 270 -32.59 -26.15 -18.24
CA VAL A 270 -32.61 -25.55 -16.90
C VAL A 270 -33.01 -26.64 -15.88
N VAL A 271 -32.07 -27.07 -15.03
CA VAL A 271 -32.38 -27.83 -13.82
C VAL A 271 -32.75 -26.81 -12.74
N PRO A 272 -33.97 -26.84 -12.17
CA PRO A 272 -34.38 -25.84 -11.19
C PRO A 272 -33.59 -26.00 -9.88
N VAL A 273 -33.04 -24.89 -9.40
CA VAL A 273 -32.43 -24.75 -8.07
C VAL A 273 -33.54 -24.88 -7.03
N VAL A 274 -33.42 -25.90 -6.16
CA VAL A 274 -34.33 -26.11 -5.03
C VAL A 274 -34.02 -25.07 -3.96
N GLU A 275 -34.92 -24.10 -3.77
CA GLU A 275 -34.92 -23.21 -2.61
C GLU A 275 -35.17 -24.02 -1.32
N THR A 276 -34.15 -24.17 -0.48
CA THR A 276 -34.35 -24.65 0.89
C THR A 276 -34.73 -23.47 1.79
N LYS A 277 -36.00 -23.48 2.21
CA LYS A 277 -36.57 -22.53 3.18
C LYS A 277 -35.84 -22.65 4.54
N PRO A 278 -35.55 -21.54 5.24
CA PRO A 278 -34.99 -21.62 6.58
C PRO A 278 -36.08 -22.06 7.58
N THR A 279 -35.84 -23.16 8.30
CA THR A 279 -36.63 -23.56 9.47
C THR A 279 -36.15 -22.79 10.70
N LEU A 280 -37.12 -22.24 11.44
CA LEU A 280 -36.99 -21.65 12.78
C LEU A 280 -36.33 -22.60 13.77
#